data_AF-A0A409X9T4-F1
#
_entry.id   AF-A0A409X9T4-F1
#
_cell.length_a   1.000
_cell.length_b   1.000
_cell.length_c   1.000
_cell.angle_alpha   90.00
_cell.angle_beta   90.00
_cell.angle_gamma   90.00
#
_symmetry.space_group_name_H-M   'P 1'
#
loop_
_entity.id
_entity.type
_entity.pdbx_description
1 polymer ?
#
loop_
_entity_poly.entity_id
_entity_poly.type
_entity_poly.pdbx_seq_one_letter_code
_entity_poly.pdbx_strand_id
1 'polypeptide(L)'
;MSDKTDVADADPESIKLLRYRRTDGSTEEESLTVVAFNTYFDFKDCFHKQAGNMEYVKDPSLMVFSVILNSLMMAYTKFSKKDLARLSAVHGVPLGSFTNAKKDVLKLRLEAHRCTVDCETTVYVFKSRTKPRQVFPSGFYSVLKGIAPDQTAKQTASPIPTSATSPSVVRDIMQETPEPENLNHLKVLDDGTKFNVIREWQARMNLEKIDPVVCAVCGSRVQKSKTYIVDGQKIDLTLLRNDELPPAVQPTSYNFIAYDRAILNAKGLITCNSHLMM
;
A
#
# COMPACT_ATOMS: atom_id res chain seq x y z
N MET A 1 -5.37 -21.94 -44.85
CA MET A 1 -5.30 -22.20 -43.40
C MET A 1 -4.76 -20.92 -42.79
N SER A 2 -5.65 -20.09 -42.26
CA SER A 2 -5.27 -18.81 -41.65
C SER A 2 -5.03 -19.06 -40.18
N ASP A 3 -3.78 -18.82 -39.75
CA ASP A 3 -3.35 -18.96 -38.36
C ASP A 3 -4.09 -17.91 -37.52
N LYS A 4 -5.09 -18.34 -36.75
CA LYS A 4 -5.71 -17.50 -35.72
C LYS A 4 -4.73 -17.43 -34.56
N THR A 5 -3.92 -16.38 -34.54
CA THR A 5 -3.16 -16.03 -33.35
C THR A 5 -4.17 -15.57 -32.30
N ASP A 6 -4.44 -16.41 -31.31
CA ASP A 6 -5.22 -16.05 -30.13
C ASP A 6 -4.47 -14.93 -29.42
N VAL A 7 -4.96 -13.70 -29.58
CA VAL A 7 -4.50 -12.54 -28.82
C VAL A 7 -5.00 -12.74 -27.40
N ALA A 8 -4.17 -13.34 -26.55
CA ALA A 8 -4.43 -13.42 -25.12
C ALA A 8 -4.72 -12.00 -24.60
N ASP A 9 -5.89 -11.82 -23.98
CA ASP A 9 -6.30 -10.56 -23.36
C ASP A 9 -5.19 -10.10 -22.41
N ALA A 10 -4.44 -9.08 -22.84
CA ALA A 10 -3.38 -8.50 -22.04
C ALA A 10 -4.05 -7.81 -20.85
N ASP A 11 -3.72 -8.27 -19.64
CA ASP A 11 -4.17 -7.64 -18.40
C ASP A 11 -3.80 -6.14 -18.45
N PRO A 12 -4.78 -5.21 -18.41
CA PRO A 12 -4.53 -3.79 -18.57
C PRO A 12 -3.61 -3.21 -17.48
N GLU A 13 -3.33 -3.96 -16.41
CA GLU A 13 -2.41 -3.58 -15.33
C GLU A 13 -1.01 -4.20 -15.43
N SER A 14 -0.71 -4.89 -16.53
CA SER A 14 0.61 -5.46 -16.78
C SER A 14 1.51 -4.48 -17.52
N ILE A 15 2.75 -4.33 -17.04
CA ILE A 15 3.77 -3.53 -17.71
C ILE A 15 4.79 -4.48 -18.31
N LYS A 16 5.02 -4.35 -19.61
CA LYS A 16 6.07 -5.04 -20.32
C LYS A 16 7.40 -4.37 -20.01
N LEU A 17 8.32 -5.13 -19.45
CA LEU A 17 9.61 -4.65 -18.99
C LEU A 17 10.69 -5.47 -19.69
N LEU A 18 11.59 -4.79 -20.40
CA LEU A 18 12.79 -5.43 -20.92
C LEU A 18 13.77 -5.62 -19.76
N ARG A 19 14.08 -6.86 -19.43
CA ARG A 19 15.08 -7.24 -18.42
C ARG A 19 16.37 -7.66 -19.12
N TYR A 20 17.46 -6.99 -18.78
CA TYR A 20 18.80 -7.46 -19.14
C TYR A 20 19.16 -8.64 -18.26
N ARG A 21 19.23 -9.84 -18.85
CA ARG A 21 19.47 -11.06 -18.11
C ARG A 21 20.45 -11.92 -18.87
N ARG A 22 21.74 -11.55 -18.85
CA ARG A 22 22.93 -12.41 -19.07
C ARG A 22 24.20 -11.59 -19.27
N THR A 23 25.35 -12.23 -19.03
CA THR A 23 26.70 -11.72 -19.38
C THR A 23 26.91 -11.56 -20.89
N ASP A 24 26.07 -12.20 -21.71
CA ASP A 24 26.10 -12.11 -23.18
C ASP A 24 25.40 -10.86 -23.73
N GLY A 25 24.76 -10.06 -22.88
CA GLY A 25 24.03 -8.84 -23.27
C GLY A 25 22.64 -9.10 -23.86
N SER A 26 22.14 -10.33 -23.86
CA SER A 26 20.78 -10.63 -24.31
C SER A 26 19.73 -10.00 -23.39
N THR A 27 18.63 -9.58 -24.01
CA THR A 27 17.50 -8.93 -23.34
C THR A 27 16.32 -9.89 -23.37
N GLU A 28 15.75 -10.21 -22.21
CA GLU A 28 14.52 -11.00 -22.09
C GLU A 28 13.37 -10.03 -21.75
N GLU A 29 12.25 -10.13 -22.45
CA GLU A 29 11.04 -9.37 -22.10
C GLU A 29 10.32 -10.10 -20.97
N GLU A 30 10.12 -9.43 -19.84
CA GLU A 30 9.39 -9.94 -18.68
C GLU A 30 8.19 -9.02 -18.43
N SER A 31 7.02 -9.59 -18.18
CA SER A 31 5.84 -8.81 -17.78
C SER A 31 5.70 -8.83 -16.27
N LEU A 32 5.46 -7.66 -15.68
CA LEU A 32 5.25 -7.52 -14.24
C LEU A 32 3.98 -6.71 -13.99
N THR A 33 3.14 -7.18 -13.06
CA THR A 33 1.98 -6.40 -12.63
C THR A 33 2.43 -5.18 -11.83
N VAL A 34 1.71 -4.06 -11.96
CA VAL A 34 1.99 -2.83 -11.19
C VAL A 34 2.08 -3.12 -9.69
N VAL A 35 1.21 -3.99 -9.17
CA VAL A 35 1.18 -4.38 -7.76
C VAL A 35 2.45 -5.11 -7.36
N ALA A 36 2.90 -6.11 -8.13
CA ALA A 36 4.13 -6.84 -7.85
C ALA A 36 5.34 -5.90 -7.90
N PHE A 37 5.36 -4.98 -8.88
CA PHE A 37 6.45 -4.03 -9.04
C PHE A 37 6.62 -3.12 -7.81
N ASN A 38 5.52 -2.54 -7.31
CA ASN A 38 5.57 -1.67 -6.13
C ASN A 38 5.82 -2.44 -4.82
N THR A 39 5.53 -3.74 -4.78
CA THR A 39 5.65 -4.57 -3.58
C THR A 39 7.06 -5.11 -3.39
N TYR A 40 7.72 -5.54 -4.47
CA TYR A 40 8.97 -6.31 -4.40
C TYR A 40 10.20 -5.55 -4.86
N PHE A 41 10.07 -4.33 -5.39
CA PHE A 41 11.20 -3.58 -5.92
C PHE A 41 11.40 -2.21 -5.26
N ASP A 42 12.66 -1.84 -5.12
CA ASP A 42 13.12 -0.52 -4.69
C ASP A 42 13.91 0.13 -5.83
N PHE A 43 13.58 1.38 -6.18
CA PHE A 43 14.40 2.17 -7.10
C PHE A 43 15.81 2.35 -6.51
N LYS A 44 16.83 2.08 -7.33
CA LYS A 44 18.24 2.14 -6.91
C LYS A 44 18.99 3.26 -7.62
N ASP A 45 18.88 3.34 -8.94
CA ASP A 45 19.56 4.37 -9.72
C ASP A 45 18.99 4.58 -11.12
N CYS A 46 19.45 5.61 -11.83
CA CYS A 46 19.18 5.84 -13.24
C CYS A 46 20.35 6.54 -13.92
N PHE A 47 20.57 6.26 -15.21
CA PHE A 47 21.63 6.87 -16.02
C PHE A 47 21.35 6.67 -17.51
N HIS A 48 21.99 7.47 -18.37
CA HIS A 48 21.97 7.23 -19.82
C HIS A 48 22.81 5.99 -20.17
N LYS A 49 22.34 5.17 -21.11
CA LYS A 49 22.98 3.91 -21.54
C LYS A 49 24.47 4.06 -21.88
N GLN A 50 24.86 5.21 -22.43
CA GLN A 50 26.26 5.50 -22.80
C GLN A 50 27.19 5.73 -21.59
N ALA A 51 26.64 6.14 -20.45
CA ALA A 51 27.40 6.45 -19.23
C ALA A 51 27.39 5.31 -18.20
N GLY A 52 26.63 4.24 -18.46
CA GLY A 52 26.36 3.18 -17.50
C GLY A 52 27.53 2.21 -17.33
N ASN A 53 27.98 2.05 -16.09
CA ASN A 53 28.84 0.92 -15.72
C ASN A 53 28.00 -0.37 -15.79
N MET A 54 28.32 -1.27 -16.73
CA MET A 54 27.64 -2.59 -16.92
C MET A 54 27.81 -3.53 -15.72
N GLU A 55 28.42 -3.08 -14.63
CA GLU A 55 28.61 -3.82 -13.39
C GLU A 55 27.28 -4.30 -12.76
N TYR A 56 26.17 -3.60 -13.01
CA TYR A 56 24.84 -4.02 -12.54
C TYR A 56 24.38 -5.36 -13.11
N VAL A 57 24.89 -5.77 -14.29
CA VAL A 57 24.58 -7.07 -14.90
C VAL A 57 25.10 -8.25 -14.06
N LYS A 58 26.08 -8.00 -13.17
CA LYS A 58 26.66 -9.04 -12.31
C LYS A 58 25.80 -9.36 -11.08
N ASP A 59 24.94 -8.44 -10.64
CA ASP A 59 24.09 -8.64 -9.47
C ASP A 59 22.69 -9.13 -9.89
N PRO A 60 22.35 -10.42 -9.66
CA PRO A 60 21.05 -10.97 -10.05
C PRO A 60 19.88 -10.37 -9.27
N SER A 61 20.14 -9.66 -8.17
CA SER A 61 19.11 -8.93 -7.42
C SER A 61 18.73 -7.60 -8.07
N LEU A 62 19.49 -7.13 -9.05
CA LEU A 62 19.18 -5.91 -9.77
C LEU A 62 18.37 -6.22 -11.03
N MET A 63 17.39 -5.36 -11.28
CA MET A 63 16.64 -5.30 -12.50
C MET A 63 16.95 -4.00 -13.20
N VAL A 64 17.12 -4.07 -14.50
CA VAL A 64 17.50 -2.95 -15.34
C VAL A 64 16.41 -2.80 -16.38
N PHE A 65 15.77 -1.63 -16.44
CA PHE A 65 14.65 -1.34 -17.32
C PHE A 65 15.00 -0.21 -18.30
N SER A 66 14.49 -0.35 -19.53
CA SER A 66 14.50 0.69 -20.56
C SER A 66 13.05 1.00 -20.92
N VAL A 67 12.48 2.04 -20.30
CA VAL A 67 11.08 2.45 -20.49
C VAL A 67 11.01 3.98 -20.57
N ILE A 68 9.97 4.51 -21.22
CA ILE A 68 9.75 5.97 -21.18
C ILE A 68 9.42 6.43 -19.75
N LEU A 69 9.89 7.62 -19.37
CA LEU A 69 9.75 8.13 -18.00
C LEU A 69 8.28 8.15 -17.54
N ASN A 70 7.36 8.59 -18.41
CA ASN A 70 5.94 8.67 -18.05
C ASN A 70 5.36 7.29 -17.67
N SER A 71 5.68 6.25 -18.44
CA SER A 71 5.26 4.88 -18.11
C SER A 71 5.85 4.41 -16.79
N LEU A 72 7.11 4.77 -16.50
CA LEU A 72 7.73 4.45 -15.21
C LEU A 72 7.04 5.16 -14.04
N MET A 73 6.69 6.44 -14.20
CA MET A 73 6.02 7.24 -13.17
C MET A 73 4.62 6.73 -12.87
N MET A 74 3.92 6.22 -13.88
CA MET A 74 2.61 5.54 -13.73
C MET A 74 2.77 4.17 -13.06
N ALA A 75 3.80 3.43 -13.44
CA ALA A 75 4.08 2.09 -12.94
C ALA A 75 4.52 2.07 -11.47
N TYR A 76 5.37 3.02 -11.05
CA TYR A 76 6.05 2.96 -9.77
C TYR A 76 5.76 4.20 -8.91
N THR A 77 5.07 3.98 -7.79
CA THR A 77 4.57 5.06 -6.92
C THR A 77 5.46 5.32 -5.71
N LYS A 78 6.43 4.44 -5.45
CA LYS A 78 7.20 4.42 -4.18
C LYS A 78 8.53 5.17 -4.25
N PHE A 79 8.69 6.10 -5.19
CA PHE A 79 9.89 6.95 -5.25
C PHE A 79 10.09 7.75 -3.97
N SER A 80 11.33 7.82 -3.49
CA SER A 80 11.76 8.76 -2.46
C SER A 80 11.98 10.16 -3.05
N LYS A 81 12.12 11.19 -2.20
CA LYS A 81 12.47 12.55 -2.68
C LYS A 81 13.84 12.55 -3.39
N LYS A 82 14.79 11.76 -2.90
CA LYS A 82 16.13 11.63 -3.49
C LYS A 82 16.05 10.98 -4.87
N ASP A 83 15.18 10.00 -5.04
CA ASP A 83 14.99 9.28 -6.31
C ASP A 83 14.43 10.23 -7.37
N LEU A 84 13.39 10.99 -7.02
CA LEU A 84 12.80 11.99 -7.93
C LEU A 84 13.80 13.08 -8.32
N ALA A 85 14.65 13.52 -7.38
CA ALA A 85 15.69 14.49 -7.69
C ALA A 85 16.73 13.93 -8.67
N ARG A 86 17.12 12.65 -8.54
CA ARG A 86 18.01 11.98 -9.49
C ARG A 86 17.37 11.82 -10.87
N LEU A 87 16.13 11.37 -10.92
CA LEU A 87 15.36 11.27 -12.17
C LEU A 87 15.30 12.64 -12.86
N SER A 88 15.02 13.70 -12.10
CA SER A 88 15.01 15.06 -12.64
C SER A 88 16.37 15.47 -13.22
N ALA A 89 17.47 15.11 -12.55
CA ALA A 89 18.81 15.41 -13.03
C ALA A 89 19.13 14.70 -14.36
N VAL A 90 18.81 13.40 -14.46
CA VAL A 90 19.06 12.59 -15.68
C VAL A 90 18.17 13.04 -16.84
N HIS A 91 16.92 13.43 -16.57
CA HIS A 91 16.00 13.90 -17.60
C HIS A 91 16.12 15.41 -17.90
N GLY A 92 17.10 16.10 -17.32
CA GLY A 92 17.29 17.55 -17.52
C GLY A 92 16.11 18.40 -17.03
N VAL A 93 15.30 17.89 -16.10
CA VAL A 93 14.17 18.62 -15.53
C VAL A 93 14.69 19.63 -14.51
N PRO A 94 14.52 20.94 -14.73
CA PRO A 94 15.06 21.95 -13.84
C PRO A 94 14.40 21.89 -12.47
N LEU A 95 15.20 21.57 -11.45
CA LEU A 95 14.78 21.59 -10.05
C LEU A 95 14.65 23.02 -9.50
N GLY A 96 15.28 24.00 -10.15
CA GLY A 96 15.34 25.40 -9.69
C GLY A 96 16.06 25.53 -8.33
N SER A 97 15.95 26.70 -7.69
CA SER A 97 16.46 26.94 -6.31
C SER A 97 15.71 26.13 -5.23
N PHE A 98 14.77 25.27 -5.64
CA PHE A 98 13.89 24.51 -4.75
C PHE A 98 14.53 23.22 -4.28
N THR A 99 15.73 23.29 -3.69
CA THR A 99 16.33 22.15 -2.94
C THR A 99 15.34 21.60 -1.89
N ASN A 100 14.43 22.46 -1.41
CA ASN A 100 13.36 22.14 -0.48
C ASN A 100 11.98 21.84 -1.11
N ALA A 101 11.89 21.61 -2.43
CA ALA A 101 10.64 21.22 -3.06
C ALA A 101 10.00 20.02 -2.34
N LYS A 102 8.68 20.08 -2.16
CA LYS A 102 7.88 18.95 -1.67
C LYS A 102 7.93 17.82 -2.70
N LYS A 103 7.85 16.58 -2.23
CA LYS A 103 7.88 15.37 -3.07
C LYS A 103 6.86 15.44 -4.22
N ASP A 104 5.66 15.92 -3.93
CA ASP A 104 4.56 15.98 -4.91
C ASP A 104 4.84 16.98 -6.04
N VAL A 105 5.56 18.07 -5.75
CA VAL A 105 5.96 19.05 -6.78
C VAL A 105 6.99 18.45 -7.73
N LEU A 106 7.95 17.69 -7.21
CA LEU A 106 8.93 16.99 -8.05
C LEU A 106 8.25 15.94 -8.93
N LYS A 107 7.32 15.18 -8.33
CA LYS A 107 6.55 14.17 -9.05
C LYS A 107 5.74 14.80 -10.19
N LEU A 108 5.00 15.87 -9.91
CA LEU A 108 4.19 16.59 -10.91
C LEU A 108 5.05 17.14 -12.07
N ARG A 109 6.25 17.66 -11.78
CA ARG A 109 7.16 18.15 -12.83
C ARG A 109 7.69 17.04 -13.72
N LEU A 110 8.03 15.89 -13.13
CA LEU A 110 8.46 14.71 -13.89
C LEU A 110 7.33 14.14 -14.74
N GLU A 111 6.08 14.15 -14.24
CA GLU A 111 4.90 13.76 -15.02
C GLU A 111 4.60 14.74 -16.16
N ALA A 112 4.88 16.02 -15.98
CA ALA A 112 4.74 17.04 -17.03
C ALA A 112 5.91 17.08 -18.03
N HIS A 113 6.99 16.35 -17.78
CA HIS A 113 8.16 16.32 -18.65
C HIS A 113 7.86 15.55 -19.95
N ARG A 114 8.19 16.16 -21.09
CA ARG A 114 8.16 15.51 -22.40
C ARG A 114 9.56 14.98 -22.72
N CYS A 115 9.68 13.66 -22.78
CA CYS A 115 10.96 13.00 -23.06
C CYS A 115 11.55 13.48 -24.39
N THR A 116 12.84 13.78 -24.36
CA THR A 116 13.68 14.01 -25.55
C THR A 116 14.30 12.70 -26.04
N VAL A 117 15.00 12.73 -27.17
CA VAL A 117 15.73 11.57 -27.71
C VAL A 117 16.76 11.03 -26.70
N ASP A 118 17.42 11.92 -25.94
CA ASP A 118 18.38 11.50 -24.90
C ASP A 118 17.71 10.73 -23.76
N CYS A 119 16.45 11.04 -23.46
CA CYS A 119 15.67 10.37 -22.42
C CYS A 119 15.37 8.92 -22.78
N GLU A 120 15.20 8.59 -24.06
CA GLU A 120 14.92 7.22 -24.52
C GLU A 120 16.09 6.27 -24.25
N THR A 121 17.31 6.81 -24.16
CA THR A 121 18.50 6.04 -23.79
C THR A 121 18.66 5.87 -22.28
N THR A 122 17.73 6.38 -21.48
CA THR A 122 17.81 6.31 -20.02
C THR A 122 17.45 4.91 -19.54
N VAL A 123 18.29 4.40 -18.66
CA VAL A 123 18.17 3.10 -18.02
C VAL A 123 17.86 3.32 -16.54
N TYR A 124 16.91 2.54 -16.02
CA TYR A 124 16.51 2.59 -14.60
C TYR A 124 16.84 1.28 -13.93
N VAL A 125 17.47 1.37 -12.77
CA VAL A 125 17.92 0.22 -11.98
C VAL A 125 17.06 0.10 -10.73
N PHE A 126 16.49 -1.07 -10.53
CA PHE A 126 15.71 -1.45 -9.37
C PHE A 126 16.37 -2.63 -8.67
N LYS A 127 16.26 -2.68 -7.35
CA LYS A 127 16.73 -3.80 -6.54
C LYS A 127 15.54 -4.60 -6.03
N SER A 128 15.61 -5.92 -6.18
CA SER A 128 14.63 -6.83 -5.61
C SER A 128 14.75 -6.87 -4.09
N ARG A 129 13.60 -6.97 -3.42
CA ARG A 129 13.50 -7.11 -1.98
C ARG A 129 13.33 -8.58 -1.63
N THR A 130 14.02 -9.01 -0.58
CA THR A 130 13.79 -10.34 0.02
C THR A 130 12.46 -10.41 0.77
N LYS A 131 11.92 -9.26 1.21
CA LYS A 131 10.64 -9.16 1.91
C LYS A 131 9.71 -8.18 1.19
N PRO A 132 8.44 -8.56 0.95
CA PRO A 132 7.46 -7.65 0.36
C PRO A 132 7.33 -6.39 1.22
N ARG A 133 7.08 -5.24 0.59
CA ARG A 133 6.63 -4.07 1.35
C ARG A 133 5.35 -4.42 2.08
N GLN A 134 5.28 -4.08 3.36
CA GLN A 134 4.01 -4.04 4.05
C GLN A 134 3.18 -2.93 3.42
N VAL A 135 2.25 -3.33 2.56
CA VAL A 135 1.25 -2.41 2.01
C VAL A 135 0.28 -2.14 3.15
N PHE A 136 0.55 -1.09 3.91
CA PHE A 136 -0.47 -0.53 4.78
C PHE A 136 -1.50 0.12 3.85
N PRO A 137 -2.76 -0.35 3.82
CA PRO A 137 -3.79 0.30 3.03
C PRO A 137 -3.86 1.74 3.53
N SER A 138 -3.72 2.70 2.61
CA SER A 138 -3.61 4.13 2.91
C SER A 138 -4.77 4.68 3.76
N GLY A 139 -5.87 3.94 3.89
CA GLY A 139 -7.01 4.25 4.75
C GLY A 139 -6.87 3.93 6.24
N PHE A 140 -5.85 3.19 6.71
CA PHE A 140 -5.76 2.80 8.13
C PHE A 140 -5.20 3.90 9.06
N TYR A 141 -4.45 4.87 8.54
CA TYR A 141 -3.75 5.86 9.38
C TYR A 141 -4.65 6.97 9.94
N SER A 142 -5.87 7.15 9.43
CA SER A 142 -6.73 8.27 9.85
C SER A 142 -7.51 7.99 11.15
N VAL A 143 -7.86 6.73 11.43
CA VAL A 143 -8.71 6.39 12.58
C VAL A 143 -7.92 6.24 13.88
N LEU A 144 -6.67 5.77 13.83
CA LEU A 144 -5.86 5.57 15.03
C LEU A 144 -5.17 6.85 15.53
N LYS A 145 -5.03 7.88 14.69
CA LYS A 145 -4.47 9.18 15.13
C LYS A 145 -5.39 9.98 16.05
N GLY A 146 -6.67 9.61 16.17
CA GLY A 146 -7.61 10.27 17.08
C GLY A 146 -7.73 9.62 18.47
N ILE A 147 -7.21 8.40 18.66
CA ILE A 147 -7.48 7.60 19.87
C ILE A 147 -6.20 7.13 20.57
N ALA A 148 -5.05 7.08 19.89
CA ALA A 148 -3.79 6.73 20.55
C ALA A 148 -3.24 7.95 21.33
N PRO A 149 -3.11 7.89 22.67
CA PRO A 149 -2.43 8.94 23.42
C PRO A 149 -0.99 9.07 22.93
N ASP A 150 -0.58 10.32 22.73
CA ASP A 150 0.72 10.73 22.21
C ASP A 150 1.83 10.25 23.17
N GLN A 151 2.34 9.04 22.96
CA GLN A 151 3.53 8.53 23.64
C GLN A 151 4.79 9.01 22.92
N THR A 152 4.93 10.33 22.75
CA THR A 152 6.22 10.99 22.52
C THR A 152 6.96 11.17 23.85
N ALA A 153 7.01 10.11 24.67
CA ALA A 153 7.91 10.03 25.81
C ALA A 153 9.24 9.41 25.35
N LYS A 154 10.12 10.32 24.91
CA LYS A 154 11.59 10.26 24.94
C LYS A 154 12.16 9.06 25.75
N GLN A 155 12.28 7.89 25.14
CA GLN A 155 13.16 6.83 25.65
C GLN A 155 14.60 7.16 25.21
N THR A 156 15.27 7.92 26.06
CA THR A 156 16.72 8.06 26.04
C THR A 156 17.31 6.69 26.35
N ALA A 157 17.78 5.99 25.33
CA ALA A 157 18.51 4.73 25.51
C ALA A 157 19.82 5.01 26.25
N SER A 158 19.93 4.55 27.49
CA SER A 158 21.21 4.48 28.20
C SER A 158 22.12 3.46 27.50
N PRO A 159 23.41 3.79 27.27
CA PRO A 159 24.37 2.85 26.73
C PRO A 159 24.69 1.77 27.77
N ILE A 160 24.52 0.51 27.37
CA ILE A 160 24.99 -0.66 28.12
C ILE A 160 26.53 -0.63 28.08
N PRO A 161 27.24 -0.55 29.23
CA PRO A 161 28.69 -0.64 29.25
C PRO A 161 29.09 -2.10 29.07
N THR A 162 29.73 -2.41 27.95
CA THR A 162 30.39 -3.70 27.70
C THR A 162 31.72 -3.71 28.45
N SER A 163 31.70 -4.09 29.73
CA SER A 163 32.93 -4.33 30.50
C SER A 163 33.38 -5.77 30.31
N ALA A 164 34.45 -5.92 29.53
CA ALA A 164 35.26 -7.13 29.48
C ALA A 164 36.07 -7.26 30.78
N THR A 165 35.91 -8.36 31.51
CA THR A 165 36.88 -8.79 32.54
C THR A 165 36.79 -10.30 32.74
N SER A 166 37.78 -11.00 32.14
CA SER A 166 38.65 -12.08 32.64
C SER A 166 38.14 -13.21 33.58
N PRO A 167 38.84 -14.37 33.58
CA PRO A 167 38.31 -15.65 34.03
C PRO A 167 38.68 -16.04 35.47
N SER A 168 37.96 -17.07 35.95
CA SER A 168 38.30 -17.97 37.07
C SER A 168 38.01 -17.46 38.48
N VAL A 169 37.04 -18.08 39.17
CA VAL A 169 37.23 -18.78 40.46
C VAL A 169 36.05 -19.74 40.66
N VAL A 170 36.38 -21.03 40.77
CA VAL A 170 35.55 -22.12 41.29
C VAL A 170 35.23 -21.84 42.76
N ARG A 171 33.94 -21.80 43.14
CA ARG A 171 33.47 -22.07 44.50
C ARG A 171 31.98 -22.39 44.51
N ASP A 172 31.71 -23.67 44.33
CA ASP A 172 30.99 -24.53 45.28
C ASP A 172 30.10 -23.81 46.32
N ILE A 173 28.85 -23.56 45.96
CA ILE A 173 27.71 -23.46 46.88
C ILE A 173 26.54 -24.16 46.20
N MET A 174 26.47 -25.48 46.38
CA MET A 174 25.24 -26.26 46.17
C MET A 174 24.20 -25.79 47.21
N GLN A 175 23.43 -24.77 46.85
CA GLN A 175 22.10 -24.58 47.45
C GLN A 175 21.09 -25.20 46.49
N GLU A 176 20.54 -26.33 46.92
CA GLU A 176 19.36 -26.97 46.35
C GLU A 176 18.27 -25.90 46.16
N THR A 177 18.08 -25.50 44.91
CA THR A 177 16.98 -24.61 44.54
C THR A 177 15.74 -25.49 44.47
N PRO A 178 14.69 -25.20 45.25
CA PRO A 178 13.50 -26.03 45.33
C PRO A 178 12.87 -26.19 43.94
N GLU A 179 12.60 -27.45 43.63
CA GLU A 179 11.82 -28.05 42.54
C GLU A 179 11.12 -27.07 41.57
N PRO A 180 11.34 -27.22 40.24
CA PRO A 180 10.78 -26.34 39.23
C PRO A 180 9.26 -26.39 39.26
N GLU A 181 8.64 -25.30 39.73
CA GLU A 181 7.21 -25.10 39.66
C GLU A 181 6.71 -25.25 38.20
N ASN A 182 6.07 -26.38 37.94
CA ASN A 182 4.95 -26.48 37.00
C ASN A 182 5.25 -26.00 35.57
N LEU A 183 6.20 -26.66 34.89
CA LEU A 183 6.40 -26.56 33.43
C LEU A 183 5.23 -27.16 32.60
N ASN A 184 4.02 -27.26 33.17
CA ASN A 184 2.83 -27.77 32.49
C ASN A 184 2.48 -26.97 31.23
N HIS A 185 2.85 -25.69 31.16
CA HIS A 185 2.64 -24.86 29.97
C HIS A 185 3.53 -25.23 28.77
N LEU A 186 4.58 -26.03 28.98
CA LEU A 186 5.45 -26.56 27.92
C LEU A 186 5.08 -27.99 27.50
N LYS A 187 4.07 -28.59 28.13
CA LYS A 187 3.66 -29.95 27.81
C LYS A 187 3.09 -29.99 26.39
N VAL A 188 3.64 -30.86 25.56
CA VAL A 188 3.13 -31.09 24.21
C VAL A 188 1.67 -31.55 24.33
N LEU A 189 0.77 -30.78 23.72
CA LEU A 189 -0.66 -31.10 23.67
C LEU A 189 -0.87 -32.42 22.93
N ASP A 190 -1.89 -33.19 23.35
CA ASP A 190 -2.30 -34.35 22.59
C ASP A 190 -2.78 -33.93 21.19
N ASP A 191 -2.58 -34.80 20.21
CA ASP A 191 -2.94 -34.50 18.83
C ASP A 191 -4.44 -34.21 18.67
N GLY A 192 -5.31 -34.83 19.48
CA GLY A 192 -6.75 -34.58 19.47
C GLY A 192 -7.10 -33.13 19.83
N THR A 193 -6.56 -32.63 20.92
CA THR A 193 -6.73 -31.23 21.33
C THR A 193 -6.12 -30.28 20.31
N LYS A 194 -4.93 -30.60 19.77
CA LYS A 194 -4.31 -29.82 18.70
C LYS A 194 -5.21 -29.70 17.47
N PHE A 195 -5.82 -30.80 17.01
CA PHE A 195 -6.75 -30.78 15.88
C PHE A 195 -8.03 -30.00 16.19
N ASN A 196 -8.54 -30.08 17.43
CA ASN A 196 -9.71 -29.29 17.84
C ASN A 196 -9.41 -27.79 17.82
N VAL A 197 -8.26 -27.36 18.33
CA VAL A 197 -7.81 -25.95 18.28
C VAL A 197 -7.67 -25.47 16.83
N ILE A 198 -7.06 -26.29 15.95
CA ILE A 198 -6.93 -25.95 14.52
C ILE A 198 -8.31 -25.82 13.87
N ARG A 199 -9.24 -26.74 14.15
CA ARG A 199 -10.59 -26.72 13.58
C ARG A 199 -11.40 -25.52 14.06
N GLU A 200 -11.33 -25.19 15.35
CA GLU A 200 -11.97 -24.01 15.92
C GLU A 200 -11.40 -22.73 15.29
N TRP A 201 -10.07 -22.65 15.17
CA TRP A 201 -9.40 -21.54 14.51
C TRP A 201 -9.83 -21.40 13.05
N GLN A 202 -9.85 -22.48 12.28
CA GLN A 202 -10.32 -22.48 10.88
C GLN A 202 -11.79 -22.07 10.77
N ALA A 203 -12.66 -22.52 11.68
CA ALA A 203 -14.08 -22.17 11.68
C ALA A 203 -14.33 -20.69 12.02
N ARG A 204 -13.46 -20.08 12.85
CA ARG A 204 -13.48 -18.65 13.19
C ARG A 204 -12.79 -17.78 12.15
N MET A 205 -11.73 -18.28 11.53
CA MET A 205 -10.94 -17.59 10.49
C MET A 205 -11.39 -17.93 9.06
N ASN A 206 -12.61 -18.43 8.89
CA ASN A 206 -13.20 -18.53 7.56
C ASN A 206 -13.29 -17.12 6.96
N LEU A 207 -12.65 -16.91 5.80
CA LEU A 207 -12.59 -15.64 5.09
C LEU A 207 -13.99 -15.04 4.86
N GLU A 208 -15.00 -15.88 4.66
CA GLU A 208 -16.40 -15.44 4.47
C GLU A 208 -16.98 -14.71 5.71
N LYS A 209 -16.46 -15.02 6.91
CA LYS A 209 -16.90 -14.39 8.18
C LYS A 209 -16.10 -13.15 8.54
N ILE A 210 -14.89 -13.02 8.01
CA ILE A 210 -13.94 -11.93 8.32
C ILE A 210 -14.10 -10.78 7.32
N ASP A 211 -14.69 -11.04 6.15
CA ASP A 211 -14.84 -10.05 5.10
C ASP A 211 -15.52 -8.76 5.63
N PRO A 212 -14.82 -7.61 5.62
CA PRO A 212 -15.40 -6.37 6.08
C PRO A 212 -16.37 -5.81 5.04
N VAL A 213 -17.60 -5.52 5.45
CA VAL A 213 -18.61 -4.83 4.63
C VAL A 213 -18.86 -3.42 5.17
N VAL A 214 -19.35 -2.53 4.32
CA VAL A 214 -19.72 -1.15 4.72
C VAL A 214 -21.20 -1.13 5.08
N CYS A 215 -21.53 -0.68 6.30
CA CYS A 215 -22.91 -0.49 6.70
C CYS A 215 -23.56 0.61 5.85
N ALA A 216 -24.69 0.30 5.20
CA ALA A 216 -25.41 1.27 4.36
C ALA A 216 -25.92 2.49 5.17
N VAL A 217 -26.22 2.31 6.46
CA VAL A 217 -26.81 3.35 7.31
C VAL A 217 -25.75 4.33 7.83
N CYS A 218 -24.68 3.82 8.45
CA CYS A 218 -23.68 4.67 9.11
C CYS A 218 -22.35 4.76 8.35
N GLY A 219 -22.19 4.06 7.23
CA GLY A 219 -20.94 4.01 6.45
C GLY A 219 -19.76 3.35 7.17
N SER A 220 -19.96 2.80 8.37
CA SER A 220 -18.91 2.16 9.14
C SER A 220 -18.60 0.77 8.60
N ARG A 221 -17.32 0.39 8.60
CA ARG A 221 -16.91 -0.98 8.26
C ARG A 221 -17.23 -1.91 9.41
N VAL A 222 -17.98 -2.95 9.12
CA VAL A 222 -18.44 -3.96 10.08
C VAL A 222 -18.16 -5.35 9.49
N GLN A 223 -17.96 -6.35 10.36
CA GLN A 223 -17.78 -7.73 9.90
C GLN A 223 -19.07 -8.21 9.22
N LYS A 224 -18.97 -8.87 8.07
CA LYS A 224 -20.13 -9.43 7.35
C LYS A 224 -21.02 -10.30 8.24
N SER A 225 -20.42 -11.06 9.15
CA SER A 225 -21.12 -11.89 10.16
C SER A 225 -22.00 -11.11 11.15
N LYS A 226 -21.76 -9.80 11.31
CA LYS A 226 -22.55 -8.89 12.16
C LYS A 226 -23.54 -8.06 11.34
N THR A 227 -23.70 -8.35 10.06
CA THR A 227 -24.61 -7.64 9.16
C THR A 227 -25.69 -8.57 8.65
N TYR A 228 -26.83 -7.98 8.32
CA TYR A 228 -27.92 -8.65 7.63
C TYR A 228 -28.30 -7.82 6.41
N ILE A 229 -28.69 -8.49 5.33
CA ILE A 229 -29.15 -7.85 4.11
C ILE A 229 -30.62 -7.47 4.33
N VAL A 230 -30.91 -6.18 4.18
CA VAL A 230 -32.27 -5.65 4.23
C VAL A 230 -32.71 -5.34 2.82
N ASP A 231 -33.92 -5.79 2.48
CA ASP A 231 -34.58 -5.37 1.25
C ASP A 231 -34.97 -3.90 1.38
N GLY A 232 -34.38 -3.04 0.53
CA GLY A 232 -34.63 -1.60 0.54
C GLY A 232 -36.11 -1.24 0.32
N GLN A 233 -36.88 -2.11 -0.35
CA GLN A 233 -38.31 -1.89 -0.57
C GLN A 233 -39.16 -2.08 0.69
N LYS A 234 -38.64 -2.79 1.70
CA LYS A 234 -39.34 -3.02 2.97
C LYS A 234 -39.13 -1.89 3.98
N ILE A 235 -38.19 -0.99 3.72
CA ILE A 235 -37.93 0.15 4.58
C ILE A 235 -38.96 1.23 4.22
N ASP A 236 -39.80 1.59 5.19
CA ASP A 236 -40.73 2.70 5.02
C ASP A 236 -39.97 4.04 5.00
N LEU A 237 -39.66 4.51 3.79
CA LEU A 237 -38.95 5.77 3.56
C LEU A 237 -39.85 7.00 3.78
N THR A 238 -41.15 6.83 4.06
CA THR A 238 -42.06 7.97 4.30
C THR A 238 -41.65 8.78 5.52
N LEU A 239 -41.05 8.14 6.53
CA LEU A 239 -40.51 8.78 7.74
C LEU A 239 -39.38 9.78 7.46
N LEU A 240 -38.73 9.68 6.30
CA LEU A 240 -37.63 10.56 5.90
C LEU A 240 -38.08 11.66 4.93
N ARG A 241 -39.39 11.79 4.66
CA ARG A 241 -39.93 12.86 3.83
C ARG A 241 -40.11 14.14 4.62
N ASN A 242 -40.00 15.24 3.91
CA ASN A 242 -40.51 16.53 4.36
C ASN A 242 -41.23 17.17 3.18
N ASP A 243 -42.56 17.08 3.17
CA ASP A 243 -43.38 17.60 2.07
C ASP A 243 -43.42 19.14 2.04
N GLU A 244 -43.13 19.78 3.17
CA GLU A 244 -43.06 21.23 3.35
C GLU A 244 -41.73 21.83 2.88
N LEU A 245 -40.82 21.01 2.34
CA LEU A 245 -39.49 21.46 1.94
C LEU A 245 -39.57 22.29 0.63
N PRO A 246 -39.17 23.58 0.63
CA PRO A 246 -39.22 24.42 -0.57
C PRO A 246 -38.41 23.82 -1.73
N PRO A 247 -38.84 23.97 -2.99
CA PRO A 247 -38.13 23.41 -4.14
C PRO A 247 -36.65 23.81 -4.22
N ALA A 248 -36.30 25.02 -3.76
CA ALA A 248 -34.92 25.53 -3.78
C ALA A 248 -33.95 24.77 -2.85
N VAL A 249 -34.46 24.06 -1.84
CA VAL A 249 -33.64 23.31 -0.88
C VAL A 249 -33.74 21.79 -1.06
N GLN A 250 -34.41 21.33 -2.13
CA GLN A 250 -34.49 19.91 -2.43
C GLN A 250 -33.12 19.38 -2.85
N PRO A 251 -32.74 18.14 -2.46
CA PRO A 251 -31.46 17.56 -2.83
C PRO A 251 -31.30 17.43 -4.34
N THR A 252 -30.19 17.96 -4.87
CA THR A 252 -29.81 17.82 -6.29
C THR A 252 -28.78 16.72 -6.54
N SER A 253 -28.14 16.22 -5.49
CA SER A 253 -27.05 15.24 -5.56
C SER A 253 -27.53 13.81 -5.82
N TYR A 254 -28.84 13.54 -5.77
CA TYR A 254 -29.43 12.24 -6.07
C TYR A 254 -30.86 12.37 -6.61
N ASN A 255 -31.39 11.28 -7.14
CA ASN A 255 -32.74 11.24 -7.71
C ASN A 255 -33.81 11.28 -6.62
N PHE A 256 -34.23 12.48 -6.22
CA PHE A 256 -35.22 12.71 -5.17
C PHE A 256 -36.56 11.99 -5.41
N ILE A 257 -37.00 11.88 -6.67
CA ILE A 257 -38.27 11.22 -7.02
C ILE A 257 -38.17 9.70 -6.91
N ALA A 258 -37.03 9.11 -7.29
CA ALA A 258 -36.84 7.65 -7.23
C ALA A 258 -36.87 7.09 -5.79
N TYR A 259 -36.58 7.92 -4.80
CA TYR A 259 -36.67 7.58 -3.38
C TYR A 259 -37.95 8.12 -2.74
N ASP A 260 -38.97 8.36 -3.56
CA ASP A 260 -40.27 8.88 -3.15
C ASP A 260 -40.15 10.08 -2.19
N ARG A 261 -39.31 11.05 -2.60
CA ARG A 261 -39.05 12.31 -1.88
C ARG A 261 -38.42 12.15 -0.49
N ALA A 262 -37.80 11.00 -0.20
CA ALA A 262 -37.06 10.79 1.04
C ALA A 262 -35.73 11.58 1.06
N ILE A 263 -35.40 12.17 2.21
CA ILE A 263 -34.16 12.91 2.46
C ILE A 263 -33.11 11.94 3.02
N LEU A 264 -32.28 11.38 2.13
CA LEU A 264 -31.30 10.33 2.49
C LEU A 264 -30.01 10.87 3.10
N ASN A 265 -29.70 12.15 2.86
CA ASN A 265 -28.46 12.75 3.34
C ASN A 265 -28.70 14.19 3.78
N ALA A 266 -28.60 14.43 5.09
CA ALA A 266 -28.76 15.75 5.68
C ALA A 266 -27.75 16.78 5.12
N LYS A 267 -26.57 16.35 4.67
CA LYS A 267 -25.59 17.27 4.05
C LYS A 267 -26.11 17.86 2.74
N GLY A 268 -27.01 17.18 2.03
CA GLY A 268 -27.64 17.69 0.83
C GLY A 268 -28.50 18.93 1.06
N LEU A 269 -28.93 19.17 2.31
CA LEU A 269 -29.72 20.35 2.70
C LEU A 269 -28.85 21.57 3.05
N ILE A 270 -27.55 21.39 3.28
CA ILE A 270 -26.65 22.46 3.77
C ILE A 270 -26.12 23.34 2.62
N THR A 271 -26.10 22.81 1.39
CA THR A 271 -25.36 23.41 0.26
C THR A 271 -26.11 24.45 -0.57
N CYS A 272 -27.36 24.81 -0.26
CA CYS A 272 -28.16 25.61 -1.20
C CYS A 272 -28.00 27.14 -1.13
N ASN A 273 -27.19 27.74 -0.23
CA ASN A 273 -27.22 29.20 -0.03
C ASN A 273 -25.92 29.99 -0.25
N SER A 274 -24.83 29.41 -0.76
CA SER A 274 -23.59 30.19 -0.94
C SER A 274 -23.47 30.94 -2.28
N HIS A 275 -24.46 30.89 -3.18
CA HIS A 275 -24.38 31.54 -4.51
C HIS A 275 -25.49 32.60 -4.77
N LEU A 276 -26.34 32.91 -3.78
CA LEU A 276 -27.42 33.90 -3.91
C LEU A 276 -27.19 35.17 -3.05
N MET A 277 -25.92 35.48 -2.75
CA MET A 277 -25.47 36.79 -2.31
C MET A 277 -24.33 37.29 -3.20
N MET A 278 -24.66 37.61 -4.46
CA MET A 278 -23.96 38.58 -5.30
C MET A 278 -24.97 39.27 -6.19
#